data_AF-A0A9Q3J6X1-F1
#
_entry.id   AF-A0A9Q3J6X1-F1
#
_cell.length_a   1.000
_cell.length_b   1.000
_cell.length_c   1.000
_cell.angle_alpha   90.00
_cell.angle_beta   90.00
_cell.angle_gamma   90.00
#
_symmetry.space_group_name_H-M   'P 1'
#
loop_
_entity.id
_entity.type
_entity.pdbx_description
1 polymer ?
#
loop_
_entity_poly.entity_id
_entity_poly.type
_entity_poly.pdbx_seq_one_letter_code
_entity_poly.pdbx_strand_id
1 'polypeptide(L)'
;MGGRPGRSIYDAFVILTSWIKAQWRKGKIVLGLFLDVSSAYPSVVSDCLVQILTEKVCPPYLISVIKSFLNNRSTIMKLDSYLSDPIAIERGLPQGSPLSVTLYLLYNSALLVDNLLTLDDQEISLGFVDDVAHLVSDSSYDESLKKLQERGNLLLEWGLKHGAVFDKKKAKVIVFLHKKIATQGSFLFGDQELKFDKDLKWLGLILDQKLAFKKQIARTKAIFLSSYSQLARIIKVTYGINNQEAKQLVSAVIQSRALYGSLVWFTKRNEKSISSFLETAHNKCVRLTTGFLKQTPIAFLKHDGVLKSLLNAHTRLSHNYIY
;
A
#
# COMPACT_ATOMS: atom_id res chain seq x y z
N MET A 1 -1.83 10.97 -0.10
CA MET A 1 -1.12 10.33 1.04
C MET A 1 0.27 9.87 0.63
N GLY A 2 0.43 9.19 -0.50
CA GLY A 2 1.75 8.71 -0.96
C GLY A 2 2.70 9.82 -1.43
N GLY A 3 4.01 9.55 -1.37
CA GLY A 3 5.07 10.41 -1.90
C GLY A 3 5.32 11.73 -1.15
N ARG A 4 4.62 11.99 -0.02
CA ARG A 4 4.78 13.21 0.77
C ARG A 4 5.67 12.98 2.00
N PRO A 5 6.56 13.94 2.35
CA PRO A 5 7.33 13.87 3.59
C PRO A 5 6.42 13.66 4.81
N GLY A 6 6.80 12.75 5.69
CA GLY A 6 6.06 12.46 6.94
C GLY A 6 4.75 11.71 6.76
N ARG A 7 4.40 11.26 5.54
CA ARG A 7 3.23 10.39 5.29
C ARG A 7 3.68 9.00 4.88
N SER A 8 3.11 7.99 5.53
CA SER A 8 3.45 6.58 5.28
C SER A 8 2.25 5.77 4.81
N ILE A 9 2.50 4.53 4.40
CA ILE A 9 1.43 3.56 4.15
C ILE A 9 0.54 3.37 5.38
N TYR A 10 1.11 3.53 6.58
CA TYR A 10 0.40 3.33 7.84
C TYR A 10 -0.70 4.37 8.00
N ASP A 11 -0.46 5.63 7.64
CA ASP A 11 -1.49 6.67 7.69
C ASP A 11 -2.67 6.33 6.82
N ALA A 12 -2.40 5.88 5.58
CA ALA A 12 -3.44 5.49 4.63
C ALA A 12 -4.30 4.34 5.20
N PHE A 13 -3.67 3.33 5.80
CA PHE A 13 -4.39 2.22 6.43
C PHE A 13 -5.12 2.60 7.71
N VAL A 14 -4.52 3.42 8.56
CA VAL A 14 -5.14 3.86 9.82
C VAL A 14 -6.38 4.69 9.49
N ILE A 15 -6.30 5.61 8.54
CA ILE A 15 -7.45 6.41 8.09
C ILE A 15 -8.52 5.51 7.47
N LEU A 16 -8.15 4.63 6.53
CA LEU A 16 -9.10 3.71 5.87
C LEU A 16 -9.82 2.82 6.88
N THR A 17 -9.06 2.14 7.75
CA THR A 17 -9.64 1.21 8.73
C THR A 17 -10.43 1.92 9.84
N SER A 18 -10.02 3.13 10.24
CA SER A 18 -10.75 3.94 11.21
C SER A 18 -12.07 4.44 10.65
N TRP A 19 -12.07 4.91 9.39
CA TRP A 19 -13.29 5.33 8.70
C TRP A 19 -14.26 4.16 8.50
N ILE A 20 -13.79 3.00 8.03
CA ILE A 20 -14.63 1.78 7.91
C ILE A 20 -15.27 1.44 9.26
N LYS A 21 -14.47 1.42 10.34
CA LYS A 21 -14.98 1.09 11.68
C LYS A 21 -15.96 2.15 12.18
N ALA A 22 -15.78 3.43 11.85
CA ALA A 22 -16.71 4.49 12.21
C ALA A 22 -18.07 4.29 11.52
N GLN A 23 -18.07 3.97 10.23
CA GLN A 23 -19.32 3.68 9.50
C GLN A 23 -20.01 2.40 10.01
N TRP A 24 -19.25 1.36 10.37
CA TRP A 24 -19.82 0.17 11.01
C TRP A 24 -20.48 0.45 12.36
N ARG A 25 -19.94 1.36 13.18
CA ARG A 25 -20.59 1.78 14.44
C ARG A 25 -21.94 2.46 14.19
N LYS A 26 -22.11 3.10 13.04
CA LYS A 26 -23.37 3.69 12.58
C LYS A 26 -24.31 2.67 11.91
N GLY A 27 -23.94 1.39 11.87
CA GLY A 27 -24.73 0.34 11.24
C GLY A 27 -24.69 0.36 9.70
N LYS A 28 -23.80 1.14 9.09
CA LYS A 28 -23.70 1.26 7.64
C LYS A 28 -22.88 0.14 7.01
N ILE A 29 -23.16 -0.10 5.74
CA ILE A 29 -22.44 -0.99 4.84
C ILE A 29 -21.41 -0.16 4.08
N VAL A 30 -20.19 -0.68 3.94
CA VAL A 30 -19.10 0.03 3.26
C VAL A 30 -18.69 -0.76 2.03
N LEU A 31 -18.65 -0.09 0.88
CA LEU A 31 -18.10 -0.65 -0.35
C LEU A 31 -16.82 0.12 -0.71
N GLY A 32 -15.84 -0.59 -1.26
CA GLY A 32 -14.58 -0.01 -1.70
C GLY A 32 -14.22 -0.42 -3.11
N LEU A 33 -13.86 0.57 -3.93
CA LEU A 33 -13.23 0.43 -5.23
C LEU A 33 -11.75 0.77 -5.10
N PHE A 34 -10.89 -0.16 -5.50
CA PHE A 34 -9.44 -0.02 -5.46
C PHE A 34 -8.91 -0.10 -6.89
N LEU A 35 -8.15 0.92 -7.28
CA LEU A 35 -7.67 1.16 -8.62
C LEU A 35 -6.16 1.29 -8.62
N ASP A 36 -5.55 0.84 -9.71
CA ASP A 36 -4.14 1.06 -10.04
C ASP A 36 -4.11 1.94 -11.29
N VAL A 37 -3.42 3.09 -11.23
CA VAL A 37 -3.23 3.95 -12.40
C VAL A 37 -2.12 3.34 -13.27
N SER A 38 -2.46 2.98 -14.50
CA SER A 38 -1.51 2.41 -15.46
C SER A 38 -0.48 3.45 -15.88
N SER A 39 0.80 3.07 -15.83
CA SER A 39 1.91 3.85 -16.38
C SER A 39 1.90 5.32 -15.95
N ALA A 40 1.71 5.54 -14.65
CA ALA A 40 1.70 6.83 -13.97
C ALA A 40 2.55 7.96 -14.57
N TYR A 41 3.89 7.87 -14.50
CA TYR A 41 4.77 8.92 -15.02
C TYR A 41 4.65 9.09 -16.54
N PRO A 42 4.71 8.03 -17.37
CA PRO A 42 4.52 8.14 -18.82
C PRO A 42 3.18 8.72 -19.28
N SER A 43 2.11 8.55 -18.49
CA SER A 43 0.74 8.92 -18.89
C SER A 43 0.40 10.40 -18.67
N VAL A 44 1.23 11.17 -17.96
CA VAL A 44 0.95 12.58 -17.65
C VAL A 44 0.89 13.43 -18.91
N VAL A 45 -0.21 14.15 -19.10
CA VAL A 45 -0.39 15.10 -20.20
C VAL A 45 0.07 16.48 -19.72
N SER A 46 1.03 17.07 -20.44
CA SER A 46 1.67 18.35 -20.07
C SER A 46 0.64 19.48 -19.91
N ASP A 47 -0.28 19.62 -20.86
CA ASP A 47 -1.30 20.66 -20.82
C ASP A 47 -2.28 20.51 -19.65
N CYS A 48 -2.70 19.28 -19.34
CA CYS A 48 -3.53 19.01 -18.17
C CYS A 48 -2.79 19.34 -16.86
N LEU A 49 -1.49 19.01 -16.77
CA LEU A 49 -0.68 19.34 -15.61
C LEU A 49 -0.55 20.86 -15.43
N VAL A 50 -0.30 21.60 -16.52
CA VAL A 50 -0.25 23.07 -16.52
C VAL A 50 -1.58 23.66 -16.07
N GLN A 51 -2.70 23.12 -16.55
CA GLN A 51 -4.03 23.56 -16.14
C GLN A 51 -4.22 23.36 -14.63
N ILE A 52 -3.93 22.17 -14.10
CA ILE A 52 -4.01 21.87 -12.66
C ILE A 52 -3.15 22.84 -11.84
N LEU A 53 -1.93 23.14 -12.29
CA LEU A 53 -1.04 24.09 -11.62
C LEU A 53 -1.61 25.52 -11.61
N THR A 54 -2.26 25.91 -12.71
CA THR A 54 -2.92 27.22 -12.83
C THR A 54 -4.11 27.32 -11.87
N GLU A 55 -4.95 26.28 -11.83
CA GLU A 55 -6.10 26.19 -10.90
C GLU A 55 -5.67 26.22 -9.43
N LYS A 56 -4.48 25.67 -9.12
CA LYS A 56 -3.88 25.72 -7.77
C LYS A 56 -3.13 27.02 -7.44
N VAL A 57 -3.32 28.08 -8.25
CA VAL A 57 -2.71 29.41 -8.04
C VAL A 57 -1.18 29.34 -7.98
N CYS A 58 -0.58 28.45 -8.77
CA CYS A 58 0.88 28.40 -8.90
C CYS A 58 1.39 29.68 -9.60
N PRO A 59 2.48 30.31 -9.11
CA PRO A 59 3.06 31.47 -9.75
C PRO A 59 3.35 31.28 -11.25
N PRO A 60 2.99 32.23 -12.13
CA PRO A 60 3.18 32.09 -13.58
C PRO A 60 4.62 31.78 -13.99
N TYR A 61 5.61 32.32 -13.29
CA TYR A 61 7.03 32.04 -13.59
C TYR A 61 7.38 30.55 -13.38
N LEU A 62 6.83 29.90 -12.34
CA LEU A 62 7.04 28.47 -12.10
C LEU A 62 6.36 27.63 -13.17
N ILE A 63 5.16 28.03 -13.60
CA ILE A 63 4.46 27.36 -14.69
C ILE A 63 5.30 27.42 -15.97
N SER A 64 5.93 28.56 -16.28
CA SER A 64 6.83 28.69 -17.43
C SER A 64 8.07 27.77 -17.33
N VAL A 65 8.68 27.67 -16.14
CA VAL A 65 9.79 26.74 -15.89
C VAL A 65 9.35 25.29 -16.08
N ILE A 66 8.17 24.92 -15.57
CA ILE A 66 7.63 23.56 -15.71
C ILE A 66 7.30 23.26 -17.17
N LYS A 67 6.72 24.20 -17.93
CA LYS A 67 6.52 24.05 -19.38
C LYS A 67 7.83 23.80 -20.12
N SER A 68 8.86 24.58 -19.81
CA SER A 68 10.20 24.38 -20.38
C SER A 68 10.79 23.03 -20.01
N PHE A 69 10.54 22.53 -18.80
CA PHE A 69 11.00 21.22 -18.34
C PHE A 69 10.31 20.05 -19.07
N LEU A 70 9.09 20.25 -19.56
CA LEU A 70 8.28 19.20 -20.21
C LEU A 70 8.40 19.20 -21.75
N ASN A 71 8.74 20.34 -22.36
CA ASN A 71 8.78 20.53 -23.81
C ASN A 71 10.08 20.05 -24.48
N ASN A 72 10.02 19.74 -25.78
CA ASN A 72 11.16 19.42 -26.66
C ASN A 72 12.09 18.33 -26.13
N ARG A 73 11.54 17.28 -25.52
CA ARG A 73 12.31 16.14 -25.02
C ARG A 73 12.41 15.05 -26.07
N SER A 74 13.55 14.38 -26.11
CA SER A 74 13.78 13.18 -26.91
C SER A 74 14.57 12.14 -26.13
N THR A 75 14.40 10.87 -26.45
CA THR A 75 15.24 9.77 -25.95
C THR A 75 15.93 9.06 -27.11
N ILE A 76 17.06 8.40 -26.81
CA ILE A 76 17.77 7.53 -27.75
C ILE A 76 17.96 6.17 -27.09
N MET A 77 17.84 5.10 -27.87
CA MET A 77 18.12 3.74 -27.42
C MET A 77 19.57 3.42 -27.72
N LYS A 78 20.33 3.01 -26.69
CA LYS A 78 21.69 2.50 -26.84
C LYS A 78 21.71 1.00 -26.58
N LEU A 79 22.14 0.23 -27.57
CA LEU A 79 22.39 -1.21 -27.46
C LEU A 79 23.83 -1.48 -27.94
N ASP A 80 24.73 -1.76 -27.00
CA ASP A 80 26.17 -1.85 -27.25
C ASP A 80 26.73 -0.61 -28.00
N SER A 81 27.10 -0.77 -29.26
CA SER A 81 27.61 0.28 -30.15
C SER A 81 26.53 0.94 -31.01
N TYR A 82 25.30 0.42 -31.02
CA TYR A 82 24.19 0.98 -31.79
C TYR A 82 23.49 2.08 -30.99
N LEU A 83 23.23 3.21 -31.66
CA LEU A 83 22.37 4.29 -31.19
C LEU A 83 21.20 4.42 -32.15
N SER A 84 19.97 4.45 -31.62
CA SER A 84 18.79 4.78 -32.42
C SER A 84 18.75 6.26 -32.78
N ASP A 85 17.93 6.58 -33.78
CA ASP A 85 17.51 7.96 -33.99
C ASP A 85 16.79 8.53 -32.75
N PRO A 86 16.81 9.85 -32.55
CA PRO A 86 16.05 10.51 -31.49
C PRO A 86 14.55 10.24 -31.60
N ILE A 87 13.96 9.70 -30.54
CA ILE A 87 12.52 9.48 -30.42
C ILE A 87 11.96 10.62 -29.56
N ALA A 88 11.06 11.42 -30.13
CA ALA A 88 10.41 12.51 -29.41
C ALA A 88 9.53 11.98 -28.26
N ILE A 89 9.55 12.68 -27.12
CA ILE A 89 8.72 12.37 -25.95
C ILE A 89 7.61 13.43 -25.86
N GLU A 90 6.42 13.05 -26.32
CA GLU A 90 5.26 13.95 -26.32
C GLU A 90 4.51 13.98 -24.97
N ARG A 91 4.62 12.90 -24.18
CA ARG A 91 3.88 12.73 -22.93
C ARG A 91 4.77 12.21 -21.81
N GLY A 92 4.30 12.45 -20.60
CA GLY A 92 4.86 11.89 -19.38
C GLY A 92 5.98 12.70 -18.75
N LEU A 93 6.27 12.38 -17.50
CA LEU A 93 7.28 13.06 -16.69
C LEU A 93 8.64 12.36 -16.80
N PRO A 94 9.77 13.10 -16.82
CA PRO A 94 11.11 12.52 -16.83
C PRO A 94 11.35 11.60 -15.63
N GLN A 95 11.65 10.32 -15.86
CA GLN A 95 12.01 9.41 -14.77
C GLN A 95 13.39 9.77 -14.20
N GLY A 96 13.56 9.64 -12.88
CA GLY A 96 14.80 9.98 -12.19
C GLY A 96 14.95 11.47 -11.81
N SER A 97 14.06 12.35 -12.27
CA SER A 97 14.01 13.73 -11.77
C SER A 97 13.22 13.82 -10.46
N PRO A 98 13.77 14.46 -9.41
CA PRO A 98 13.02 14.74 -8.18
C PRO A 98 11.76 15.57 -8.44
N LEU A 99 11.81 16.51 -9.40
CA LEU A 99 10.68 17.37 -9.74
C LEU A 99 9.49 16.58 -10.29
N SER A 100 9.76 15.51 -11.05
CA SER A 100 8.71 14.63 -11.59
C SER A 100 7.87 14.00 -10.50
N VAL A 101 8.45 13.66 -9.33
CA VAL A 101 7.68 13.12 -8.20
C VAL A 101 6.67 14.15 -7.70
N THR A 102 7.10 15.40 -7.52
CA THR A 102 6.22 16.49 -7.05
C THR A 102 5.13 16.80 -8.08
N LEU A 103 5.49 16.91 -9.36
CA LEU A 103 4.54 17.17 -10.44
C LEU A 103 3.51 16.05 -10.56
N TYR A 104 3.93 14.79 -10.43
CA TYR A 104 3.02 13.65 -10.44
C TYR A 104 2.05 13.68 -9.27
N LEU A 105 2.51 14.04 -8.07
CA LEU A 105 1.64 14.18 -6.90
C LEU A 105 0.61 15.30 -7.06
N LEU A 106 0.97 16.40 -7.73
CA LEU A 106 0.04 17.48 -8.03
C LEU A 106 -0.98 17.03 -9.08
N TYR A 107 -0.53 16.32 -10.11
CA TYR A 107 -1.39 15.72 -11.12
C TYR A 107 -2.44 14.77 -10.52
N ASN A 108 -1.98 13.79 -9.72
CA ASN A 108 -2.86 12.84 -9.05
C ASN A 108 -3.70 13.48 -7.95
N SER A 109 -3.32 14.64 -7.40
CA SER A 109 -4.15 15.30 -6.41
C SER A 109 -5.49 15.75 -6.98
N ALA A 110 -5.59 16.02 -8.29
CA ALA A 110 -6.85 16.33 -8.94
C ALA A 110 -7.77 15.09 -9.09
N LEU A 111 -7.22 13.88 -9.07
CA LEU A 111 -7.99 12.62 -9.03
C LEU A 111 -8.65 12.40 -7.66
N LEU A 112 -7.93 12.78 -6.62
CA LEU A 112 -8.40 12.72 -5.24
C LEU A 112 -9.23 13.97 -4.98
N VAL A 113 -10.45 13.98 -5.52
CA VAL A 113 -11.45 15.05 -5.33
C VAL A 113 -11.42 15.54 -3.88
N ASP A 114 -11.42 16.88 -3.73
CA ASP A 114 -11.33 17.67 -2.50
C ASP A 114 -12.47 17.40 -1.48
N ASN A 115 -12.70 16.15 -1.11
CA ASN A 115 -13.51 15.82 0.04
C ASN A 115 -12.63 16.10 1.27
N LEU A 116 -12.94 17.17 1.99
CA LEU A 116 -12.42 17.41 3.32
C LEU A 116 -12.56 16.10 4.11
N LEU A 117 -11.46 15.57 4.63
CA LEU A 117 -11.44 14.30 5.35
C LEU A 117 -12.19 14.44 6.67
N THR A 118 -13.51 14.37 6.65
CA THR A 118 -14.31 14.21 7.87
C THR A 118 -14.59 12.74 8.10
N LEU A 119 -14.50 12.30 9.35
CA LEU A 119 -14.80 10.90 9.72
C LEU A 119 -16.29 10.56 9.54
N ASP A 120 -17.14 11.58 9.39
CA ASP A 120 -18.58 11.44 9.30
C ASP A 120 -19.13 11.41 7.87
N ASP A 121 -18.31 11.77 6.88
CA ASP A 121 -18.67 11.69 5.47
C ASP A 121 -19.02 10.27 5.04
N GLN A 122 -19.95 10.19 4.10
CA GLN A 122 -20.39 8.93 3.49
C GLN A 122 -19.38 8.39 2.49
N GLU A 123 -18.36 9.17 2.12
CA GLU A 123 -17.36 8.80 1.14
C GLU A 123 -15.95 9.19 1.60
N ILE A 124 -14.97 8.38 1.25
CA ILE A 124 -13.55 8.70 1.46
C ILE A 124 -12.74 8.27 0.25
N SER A 125 -11.79 9.13 -0.14
CA SER A 125 -10.89 8.90 -1.27
C SER A 125 -9.45 8.98 -0.79
N LEU A 126 -8.68 7.91 -0.99
CA LEU A 126 -7.28 7.82 -0.56
C LEU A 126 -6.40 7.45 -1.74
N GLY A 127 -5.45 8.31 -2.06
CA GLY A 127 -4.42 8.01 -3.06
C GLY A 127 -3.02 7.92 -2.48
N PHE A 128 -2.30 6.92 -2.94
CA PHE A 128 -0.90 6.68 -2.64
C PHE A 128 -0.12 6.47 -3.93
N VAL A 129 0.38 7.58 -4.50
CA VAL A 129 1.03 7.57 -5.80
C VAL A 129 0.04 6.98 -6.83
N ASP A 130 0.27 5.78 -7.35
CA ASP A 130 -0.53 5.14 -8.41
C ASP A 130 -1.73 4.34 -7.87
N ASP A 131 -1.69 3.99 -6.57
CA ASP A 131 -2.73 3.25 -5.89
C ASP A 131 -3.83 4.19 -5.40
N VAL A 132 -5.08 3.92 -5.75
CA VAL A 132 -6.23 4.76 -5.39
C VAL A 132 -7.32 3.89 -4.77
N ALA A 133 -7.89 4.34 -3.66
CA ALA A 133 -8.99 3.67 -2.98
C ALA A 133 -10.13 4.67 -2.76
N HIS A 134 -11.30 4.35 -3.29
CA HIS A 134 -12.54 5.08 -3.06
C HIS A 134 -13.50 4.20 -2.30
N LEU A 135 -13.94 4.65 -1.12
CA LEU A 135 -14.89 3.93 -0.31
C LEU A 135 -16.14 4.79 -0.13
N VAL A 136 -17.29 4.15 -0.18
CA VAL A 136 -18.60 4.75 0.07
C VAL A 136 -19.34 3.96 1.12
N SER A 137 -20.27 4.60 1.82
CA SER A 137 -21.04 3.97 2.88
C SER A 137 -22.48 4.45 2.94
N ASP A 138 -23.40 3.51 3.07
CA ASP A 138 -24.82 3.80 3.29
C ASP A 138 -25.47 2.77 4.23
N SER A 139 -26.69 3.06 4.64
CA SER A 139 -27.59 2.22 5.39
C SER A 139 -27.97 0.91 4.66
N SER A 140 -28.01 0.91 3.32
CA SER A 140 -28.33 -0.26 2.50
C SER A 140 -27.21 -0.62 1.51
N TYR A 141 -27.19 -1.88 1.09
CA TYR A 141 -26.23 -2.38 0.12
C TYR A 141 -26.43 -1.74 -1.25
N ASP A 142 -27.69 -1.63 -1.69
CA ASP A 142 -28.05 -1.09 -3.00
C ASP A 142 -27.72 0.40 -3.11
N GLU A 143 -27.98 1.19 -2.06
CA GLU A 143 -27.59 2.61 -2.03
C GLU A 143 -26.08 2.79 -2.04
N SER A 144 -25.36 1.95 -1.29
CA SER A 144 -23.89 1.97 -1.33
C SER A 144 -23.35 1.57 -2.70
N LEU A 145 -23.98 0.60 -3.38
CA LEU A 145 -23.60 0.16 -4.71
C LEU A 145 -23.84 1.26 -5.74
N LYS A 146 -24.99 1.94 -5.67
CA LYS A 146 -25.34 3.07 -6.52
C LYS A 146 -24.31 4.21 -6.37
N LYS A 147 -23.98 4.59 -5.14
CA LYS A 147 -22.95 5.60 -4.87
C LYS A 147 -21.58 5.21 -5.40
N LEU A 148 -21.19 3.94 -5.22
CA LEU A 148 -19.93 3.46 -5.76
C LEU A 148 -19.93 3.51 -7.29
N GLN A 149 -21.07 3.23 -7.93
CA GLN A 149 -21.23 3.25 -9.38
C GLN A 149 -21.12 4.68 -9.93
N GLU A 150 -21.81 5.64 -9.31
CA GLU A 150 -21.69 7.06 -9.63
C GLU A 150 -20.22 7.52 -9.51
N ARG A 151 -19.55 7.12 -8.42
CA ARG A 151 -18.13 7.44 -8.21
C ARG A 151 -17.23 6.79 -9.25
N GLY A 152 -17.48 5.53 -9.60
CA GLY A 152 -16.74 4.80 -10.63
C GLY A 152 -16.83 5.49 -12.00
N ASN A 153 -18.03 5.96 -12.38
CA ASN A 153 -18.25 6.68 -13.63
C ASN A 153 -17.51 8.03 -13.64
N LEU A 154 -17.59 8.79 -12.55
CA LEU A 154 -16.85 10.06 -12.40
C LEU A 154 -15.34 9.86 -12.51
N LEU A 155 -14.80 8.77 -11.96
CA LEU A 155 -13.37 8.45 -12.08
C LEU A 155 -12.99 8.14 -13.53
N LEU A 156 -13.82 7.39 -14.27
CA LEU A 156 -13.57 7.11 -15.68
C LEU A 156 -13.62 8.36 -16.54
N GLU A 157 -14.61 9.23 -16.33
CA GLU A 157 -14.70 10.53 -17.01
C GLU A 157 -13.49 11.41 -16.70
N TRP A 158 -13.08 11.47 -15.43
CA TRP A 158 -11.88 12.17 -15.01
C TRP A 158 -10.63 11.60 -15.69
N GLY A 159 -10.51 10.28 -15.76
CA GLY A 159 -9.40 9.58 -16.40
C GLY A 159 -9.30 9.89 -17.89
N LEU A 160 -10.44 9.96 -18.58
CA LEU A 160 -10.49 10.37 -19.99
C LEU A 160 -10.06 11.82 -20.18
N LYS A 161 -10.55 12.73 -19.34
CA LYS A 161 -10.22 14.17 -19.42
C LYS A 161 -8.75 14.45 -19.10
N HIS A 162 -8.16 13.72 -18.16
CA HIS A 162 -6.80 13.96 -17.66
C HIS A 162 -5.81 12.87 -18.12
N GLY A 163 -6.11 12.11 -19.18
CA GLY A 163 -5.19 11.10 -19.73
C GLY A 163 -4.73 10.02 -18.75
N ALA A 164 -5.44 9.81 -17.65
CA ALA A 164 -5.11 8.81 -16.65
C ALA A 164 -5.86 7.52 -16.96
N VAL A 165 -5.12 6.49 -17.36
CA VAL A 165 -5.68 5.19 -17.71
C VAL A 165 -5.68 4.30 -16.47
N PHE A 166 -6.85 3.86 -16.00
CA PHE A 166 -6.94 2.87 -14.92
C PHE A 166 -6.73 1.45 -15.46
N ASP A 167 -5.96 0.65 -14.74
CA ASP A 167 -5.83 -0.78 -15.03
C ASP A 167 -7.10 -1.51 -14.58
N LYS A 168 -8.09 -1.63 -15.48
CA LYS A 168 -9.38 -2.28 -15.18
C LYS A 168 -9.21 -3.75 -14.75
N LYS A 169 -8.16 -4.45 -15.19
CA LYS A 169 -7.89 -5.84 -14.79
C LYS A 169 -7.39 -5.94 -13.35
N LYS A 170 -6.63 -4.93 -12.90
CA LYS A 170 -6.20 -4.80 -11.51
C LYS A 170 -7.22 -4.10 -10.62
N ALA A 171 -8.24 -3.46 -11.20
CA ALA A 171 -9.33 -2.88 -10.45
C ALA A 171 -10.04 -3.95 -9.62
N LYS A 172 -10.34 -3.61 -8.37
CA LYS A 172 -10.88 -4.54 -7.40
C LYS A 172 -11.96 -3.89 -6.58
N VAL A 173 -13.02 -4.64 -6.31
CA VAL A 173 -14.13 -4.19 -5.47
C VAL A 173 -14.32 -5.13 -4.29
N ILE A 174 -14.60 -4.56 -3.12
CA ILE A 174 -14.79 -5.30 -1.88
C ILE A 174 -15.92 -4.68 -1.07
N VAL A 175 -16.68 -5.53 -0.39
CA VAL A 175 -17.70 -5.12 0.58
C VAL A 175 -17.15 -5.34 1.98
N PHE A 176 -17.01 -4.27 2.75
CA PHE A 176 -16.60 -4.31 4.15
C PHE A 176 -17.82 -4.39 5.05
N LEU A 177 -17.97 -5.51 5.74
CA LEU A 177 -19.19 -5.90 6.45
C LEU A 177 -18.92 -6.31 7.89
N HIS A 178 -19.65 -5.70 8.83
CA HIS A 178 -19.66 -6.18 10.23
C HIS A 178 -20.59 -7.40 10.41
N LYS A 179 -21.75 -7.41 9.74
CA LYS A 179 -22.73 -8.51 9.73
C LYS A 179 -22.77 -9.16 8.34
N LYS A 180 -23.05 -10.47 8.27
CA LYS A 180 -23.12 -11.17 6.98
C LYS A 180 -24.37 -10.71 6.23
N ILE A 181 -24.18 -10.14 5.05
CA ILE A 181 -25.25 -9.70 4.16
C ILE A 181 -25.07 -10.46 2.84
N ALA A 182 -26.17 -10.82 2.19
CA ALA A 182 -26.11 -11.37 0.86
C ALA A 182 -25.67 -10.25 -0.10
N THR A 183 -24.43 -10.32 -0.57
CA THR A 183 -23.96 -9.46 -1.66
C THR A 183 -24.56 -10.00 -2.95
N GLN A 184 -25.44 -9.24 -3.57
CA GLN A 184 -26.05 -9.58 -4.85
C GLN A 184 -25.47 -8.69 -5.94
N GLY A 185 -25.28 -9.25 -7.14
CA GLY A 185 -24.83 -8.50 -8.31
C GLY A 185 -23.31 -8.30 -8.44
N SER A 186 -22.97 -7.43 -9.38
CA SER A 186 -21.63 -7.07 -9.81
C SER A 186 -21.50 -5.56 -9.89
N PHE A 187 -20.27 -5.07 -9.96
CA PHE A 187 -19.97 -3.66 -10.15
C PHE A 187 -19.45 -3.45 -11.58
N LEU A 188 -20.06 -2.54 -12.33
CA LEU A 188 -19.63 -2.26 -13.71
C LEU A 188 -18.61 -1.11 -13.70
N PHE A 189 -17.38 -1.36 -14.11
CA PHE A 189 -16.34 -0.33 -14.25
C PHE A 189 -16.04 -0.08 -15.73
N GLY A 190 -16.82 0.81 -16.34
CA GLY A 190 -16.80 1.06 -17.77
C GLY A 190 -17.42 -0.11 -18.53
N ASP A 191 -16.60 -0.83 -19.28
CA ASP A 191 -16.96 -2.04 -20.03
C ASP A 191 -16.67 -3.33 -19.26
N GLN A 192 -16.07 -3.25 -18.07
CA GLN A 192 -15.67 -4.42 -17.30
C GLN A 192 -16.56 -4.67 -16.09
N GLU A 193 -17.12 -5.87 -16.01
CA GLU A 193 -17.86 -6.35 -14.84
C GLU A 193 -16.90 -6.89 -13.76
N LEU A 194 -16.88 -6.24 -12.59
CA LEU A 194 -16.07 -6.61 -11.44
C LEU A 194 -16.92 -7.37 -10.40
N LYS A 195 -16.41 -8.52 -9.97
CA LYS A 195 -16.99 -9.32 -8.88
C LYS A 195 -16.43 -8.85 -7.53
N PHE A 196 -17.27 -8.87 -6.49
CA PHE A 196 -16.86 -8.55 -5.13
C PHE A 196 -15.91 -9.60 -4.56
N ASP A 197 -14.67 -9.20 -4.33
CA ASP A 197 -13.64 -10.03 -3.73
C ASP A 197 -13.85 -10.13 -2.20
N LYS A 198 -13.48 -11.29 -1.65
CA LYS A 198 -13.48 -11.51 -0.19
C LYS A 198 -12.22 -10.95 0.48
N ASP A 199 -11.14 -10.86 -0.28
CA ASP A 199 -9.85 -10.39 0.18
C ASP A 199 -9.18 -9.60 -0.94
N LEU A 200 -8.56 -8.48 -0.58
CA LEU A 200 -7.96 -7.53 -1.49
C LEU A 200 -6.54 -7.22 -1.03
N LYS A 201 -5.57 -7.18 -1.95
CA LYS A 201 -4.24 -6.61 -1.67
C LYS A 201 -4.20 -5.13 -2.07
N TRP A 202 -3.88 -4.25 -1.13
CA TRP A 202 -3.64 -2.82 -1.36
C TRP A 202 -2.39 -2.40 -0.60
N LEU A 203 -1.52 -1.54 -1.14
CA LEU A 203 -0.27 -1.08 -0.49
C LEU A 203 0.58 -2.18 0.18
N GLY A 204 0.55 -3.39 -0.41
CA GLY A 204 1.27 -4.56 0.08
C GLY A 204 0.57 -5.41 1.16
N LEU A 205 -0.51 -4.93 1.78
CA LEU A 205 -1.30 -5.67 2.78
C LEU A 205 -2.59 -6.25 2.21
N ILE A 206 -3.01 -7.40 2.75
CA ILE A 206 -4.26 -8.05 2.38
C ILE A 206 -5.36 -7.67 3.38
N LEU A 207 -6.38 -6.97 2.91
CA LEU A 207 -7.60 -6.63 3.63
C LEU A 207 -8.66 -7.68 3.35
N ASP A 208 -9.36 -8.13 4.39
CA ASP A 208 -10.55 -8.98 4.30
C ASP A 208 -11.82 -8.19 4.64
N GLN A 209 -12.99 -8.69 4.23
CA GLN A 209 -14.29 -8.02 4.43
C GLN A 209 -14.56 -7.61 5.88
N LYS A 210 -13.98 -8.31 6.87
CA LYS A 210 -14.17 -8.07 8.31
C LYS A 210 -12.98 -7.39 8.99
N LEU A 211 -11.95 -7.00 8.24
CA LEU A 211 -10.69 -6.48 8.77
C LEU A 211 -10.11 -7.38 9.90
N ALA A 212 -10.23 -8.71 9.75
CA ALA A 212 -9.66 -9.69 10.66
C ALA A 212 -8.25 -10.14 10.23
N PHE A 213 -7.83 -9.79 9.01
CA PHE A 213 -6.50 -10.00 8.44
C PHE A 213 -6.04 -11.46 8.38
N LYS A 214 -6.97 -12.42 8.28
CA LYS A 214 -6.66 -13.86 8.32
C LYS A 214 -5.67 -14.27 7.22
N LYS A 215 -5.94 -13.90 5.97
CA LYS A 215 -5.05 -14.19 4.83
C LYS A 215 -3.71 -13.46 4.94
N GLN A 216 -3.72 -12.22 5.44
CA GLN A 216 -2.48 -11.46 5.67
C GLN A 216 -1.59 -12.16 6.70
N ILE A 217 -2.15 -12.64 7.81
CA ILE A 217 -1.40 -13.38 8.83
C ILE A 217 -0.82 -14.67 8.24
N ALA A 218 -1.61 -15.43 7.48
CA ALA A 218 -1.13 -16.65 6.83
C ALA A 218 0.05 -16.35 5.88
N ARG A 219 -0.06 -15.27 5.09
CA ARG A 219 1.01 -14.79 4.21
C ARG A 219 2.26 -14.38 4.99
N THR A 220 2.13 -13.64 6.09
CA THR A 220 3.26 -13.26 6.94
C THR A 220 3.97 -14.49 7.51
N LYS A 221 3.22 -15.51 7.97
CA LYS A 221 3.78 -16.78 8.45
C LYS A 221 4.55 -17.51 7.34
N ALA A 222 4.01 -17.55 6.12
CA ALA A 222 4.67 -18.18 4.99
C ALA A 222 5.96 -17.45 4.58
N ILE A 223 5.93 -16.10 4.52
CA ILE A 223 7.11 -15.27 4.23
C ILE A 223 8.20 -15.49 5.28
N PHE A 224 7.81 -15.53 6.56
CA PHE A 224 8.73 -15.84 7.65
C PHE A 224 9.38 -17.21 7.46
N LEU A 225 8.59 -18.27 7.25
CA LEU A 225 9.12 -19.63 7.11
C LEU A 225 10.05 -19.77 5.89
N SER A 226 9.68 -19.14 4.76
CA SER A 226 10.51 -19.14 3.55
C SER A 226 11.81 -18.35 3.73
N SER A 227 11.76 -17.17 4.37
CA SER A 227 12.96 -16.38 4.63
C SER A 227 13.87 -17.07 5.65
N TYR A 228 13.28 -17.69 6.67
CA TYR A 228 13.99 -18.48 7.66
C TYR A 228 14.70 -19.68 7.03
N SER A 229 14.02 -20.46 6.16
CA SER A 229 14.65 -21.62 5.53
C SER A 229 15.79 -21.24 4.59
N GLN A 230 15.67 -20.10 3.90
CA GLN A 230 16.76 -19.55 3.08
C GLN A 230 17.96 -19.17 3.93
N LEU A 231 17.75 -18.42 5.01
CA LEU A 231 18.83 -18.01 5.90
C LEU A 231 19.46 -19.19 6.65
N ALA A 232 18.67 -20.19 7.02
CA ALA A 232 19.17 -21.40 7.67
C ALA A 232 20.12 -22.25 6.78
N ARG A 233 20.14 -22.02 5.46
CA ARG A 233 21.12 -22.65 4.57
C ARG A 233 22.49 -21.97 4.60
N ILE A 234 22.52 -20.67 4.92
CA ILE A 234 23.73 -19.83 4.88
C ILE A 234 24.32 -19.68 6.29
N ILE A 235 23.46 -19.60 7.30
CA ILE A 235 23.83 -19.47 8.71
C ILE A 235 23.91 -20.88 9.30
N LYS A 236 25.10 -21.49 9.27
CA LYS A 236 25.36 -22.74 9.98
C LYS A 236 26.50 -22.58 10.99
N VAL A 237 26.46 -23.44 12.00
CA VAL A 237 27.44 -23.45 13.11
C VAL A 237 28.81 -23.94 12.65
N THR A 238 28.85 -24.85 11.67
CA THR A 238 30.08 -25.47 11.17
C THR A 238 30.75 -24.70 10.04
N TYR A 239 29.99 -23.91 9.29
CA TYR A 239 30.47 -23.04 8.21
C TYR A 239 29.43 -21.95 7.96
N GLY A 240 29.86 -20.72 7.68
CA GLY A 240 28.93 -19.62 7.43
C GLY A 240 29.43 -18.28 7.96
N ILE A 241 28.49 -17.38 8.15
CA ILE A 241 28.74 -16.01 8.62
C ILE A 241 28.83 -15.96 10.15
N ASN A 242 29.55 -14.96 10.67
CA ASN A 242 29.70 -14.83 12.12
C ASN A 242 28.38 -14.43 12.81
N ASN A 243 28.34 -14.58 14.14
CA ASN A 243 27.11 -14.34 14.91
C ASN A 243 26.58 -12.90 14.79
N GLN A 244 27.45 -11.90 14.62
CA GLN A 244 27.02 -10.51 14.48
C GLN A 244 26.37 -10.25 13.12
N GLU A 245 27.00 -10.72 12.05
CA GLU A 245 26.47 -10.67 10.68
C GLU A 245 25.16 -11.46 10.56
N ALA A 246 25.08 -12.64 11.18
CA ALA A 246 23.86 -13.44 11.22
C ALA A 246 22.70 -12.69 11.88
N LYS A 247 22.97 -12.00 13.00
CA LYS A 247 21.99 -11.15 13.69
C LYS A 247 21.55 -9.98 12.82
N GLN A 248 22.50 -9.29 12.17
CA GLN A 248 22.19 -8.19 11.25
C GLN A 248 21.32 -8.67 10.09
N LEU A 249 21.67 -9.79 9.47
CA LEU A 249 20.94 -10.34 8.33
C LEU A 249 19.52 -10.79 8.71
N VAL A 250 19.37 -11.47 9.85
CA VAL A 250 18.04 -11.85 10.38
C VAL A 250 17.20 -10.61 10.67
N SER A 251 17.77 -9.58 11.30
CA SER A 251 17.07 -8.32 11.57
C SER A 251 16.68 -7.60 10.26
N ALA A 252 17.60 -7.52 9.30
CA ALA A 252 17.39 -6.82 8.04
C ALA A 252 16.37 -7.52 7.12
N VAL A 253 16.27 -8.85 7.16
CA VAL A 253 15.42 -9.63 6.25
C VAL A 253 14.16 -10.16 6.92
N ILE A 254 14.29 -10.88 8.04
CA ILE A 254 13.15 -11.53 8.67
C ILE A 254 12.30 -10.49 9.40
N GLN A 255 12.92 -9.68 10.25
CA GLN A 255 12.19 -8.72 11.07
C GLN A 255 11.53 -7.62 10.22
N SER A 256 12.22 -7.08 9.21
CA SER A 256 11.65 -6.09 8.29
C SER A 256 10.42 -6.63 7.54
N ARG A 257 10.50 -7.84 6.97
CA ARG A 257 9.41 -8.44 6.20
C ARG A 257 8.26 -8.91 7.08
N ALA A 258 8.56 -9.45 8.26
CA ALA A 258 7.55 -9.95 9.18
C ALA A 258 6.78 -8.80 9.86
N LEU A 259 7.42 -7.68 10.14
CA LEU A 259 6.80 -6.51 10.79
C LEU A 259 6.18 -5.51 9.81
N TYR A 260 6.36 -5.69 8.51
CA TYR A 260 5.76 -4.84 7.49
C TYR A 260 4.24 -4.75 7.68
N GLY A 261 3.73 -3.53 7.83
CA GLY A 261 2.32 -3.26 8.06
C GLY A 261 1.75 -3.82 9.38
N SER A 262 2.58 -4.30 10.30
CA SER A 262 2.12 -4.93 11.56
C SER A 262 1.24 -4.04 12.41
N LEU A 263 1.45 -2.73 12.38
CA LEU A 263 0.58 -1.74 13.01
C LEU A 263 -0.90 -1.87 12.61
N VAL A 264 -1.17 -2.31 11.38
CA VAL A 264 -2.52 -2.37 10.80
C VAL A 264 -3.15 -3.73 11.06
N TRP A 265 -2.42 -4.81 10.79
CA TRP A 265 -2.97 -6.17 10.85
C TRP A 265 -2.87 -6.83 12.23
N PHE A 266 -2.02 -6.33 13.13
CA PHE A 266 -2.02 -6.73 14.54
C PHE A 266 -3.13 -5.98 15.27
N THR A 267 -4.14 -6.71 15.71
CA THR A 267 -5.34 -6.17 16.34
C THR A 267 -5.63 -6.94 17.63
N LYS A 268 -6.37 -6.34 18.56
CA LYS A 268 -6.82 -7.03 19.79
C LYS A 268 -7.51 -8.38 19.51
N ARG A 269 -8.13 -8.53 18.34
CA ARG A 269 -8.83 -9.76 17.94
C ARG A 269 -7.88 -10.94 17.66
N ASN A 270 -6.68 -10.67 17.14
CA ASN A 270 -5.73 -11.69 16.72
C ASN A 270 -4.43 -11.69 17.54
N GLU A 271 -4.32 -10.79 18.53
CA GLU A 271 -3.19 -10.58 19.42
C GLU A 271 -2.63 -11.89 20.02
N LYS A 272 -3.46 -12.73 20.64
CA LYS A 272 -2.99 -13.97 21.28
C LYS A 272 -2.31 -14.92 20.28
N SER A 273 -2.93 -15.12 19.13
CA SER A 273 -2.42 -16.03 18.09
C SER A 273 -1.14 -15.50 17.45
N ILE A 274 -1.06 -14.19 17.22
CA ILE A 274 0.12 -13.58 16.62
C ILE A 274 1.26 -13.51 17.62
N SER A 275 1.01 -13.15 18.88
CA SER A 275 2.05 -13.06 19.91
C SER A 275 2.75 -14.41 20.10
N SER A 276 1.97 -15.50 20.21
CA SER A 276 2.52 -16.86 20.25
C SER A 276 3.36 -17.20 19.00
N PHE A 277 2.92 -16.79 17.81
CA PHE A 277 3.69 -16.98 16.58
C PHE A 277 4.99 -16.15 16.58
N LEU A 278 4.95 -14.88 16.97
CA LEU A 278 6.11 -13.99 17.01
C LEU A 278 7.14 -14.46 18.03
N GLU A 279 6.71 -14.96 19.18
CA GLU A 279 7.60 -15.59 20.17
C GLU A 279 8.27 -16.85 19.60
N THR A 280 7.48 -17.72 18.97
CA THR A 280 8.01 -18.93 18.32
C THR A 280 9.01 -18.58 17.22
N ALA A 281 8.69 -17.57 16.40
CA ALA A 281 9.53 -17.06 15.33
C ALA A 281 10.85 -16.47 15.88
N HIS A 282 10.76 -15.67 16.94
CA HIS A 282 11.91 -15.11 17.63
C HIS A 282 12.83 -16.21 18.17
N ASN A 283 12.28 -17.20 18.89
CA ASN A 283 13.06 -18.32 19.43
C ASN A 283 13.79 -19.13 18.33
N LYS A 284 13.16 -19.30 17.16
CA LYS A 284 13.83 -19.92 16.00
C LYS A 284 14.99 -19.07 15.49
N CYS A 285 14.80 -17.75 15.40
CA CYS A 285 15.83 -16.82 14.94
C CYS A 285 17.03 -16.73 15.91
N VAL A 286 16.77 -16.71 17.21
CA VAL A 286 17.84 -16.71 18.23
C VAL A 286 18.66 -17.99 18.10
N ARG A 287 18.03 -19.16 18.05
CA ARG A 287 18.73 -20.44 17.85
C ARG A 287 19.55 -20.47 16.56
N LEU A 288 18.99 -19.93 15.48
CA LEU A 288 19.70 -19.87 14.19
C LEU A 288 20.97 -19.01 14.27
N THR A 289 20.92 -17.87 14.96
CA THR A 289 22.03 -16.91 15.02
C THR A 289 23.07 -17.19 16.11
N THR A 290 22.72 -17.99 17.11
CA THR A 290 23.61 -18.37 18.23
C THR A 290 24.18 -19.77 18.08
N GLY A 291 23.56 -20.61 17.24
CA GLY A 291 23.90 -22.02 17.13
C GLY A 291 23.36 -22.88 18.27
N PHE A 292 22.50 -22.35 19.14
CA PHE A 292 21.92 -23.12 20.24
C PHE A 292 21.12 -24.33 19.75
N LEU A 293 21.26 -25.43 20.48
CA LEU A 293 20.52 -26.66 20.21
C LEU A 293 19.00 -26.43 20.35
N LYS A 294 18.23 -27.23 19.62
CA LYS A 294 16.75 -27.19 19.70
C LYS A 294 16.23 -27.42 21.13
N GLN A 295 16.98 -28.17 21.93
CA GLN A 295 16.66 -28.55 23.31
C GLN A 295 16.92 -27.42 24.33
N THR A 296 17.66 -26.37 23.95
CA THR A 296 17.97 -25.26 24.86
C THR A 296 16.69 -24.62 25.40
N PRO A 297 16.52 -24.51 26.73
CA PRO A 297 15.34 -23.91 27.35
C PRO A 297 15.14 -22.45 26.93
N ILE A 298 13.88 -22.04 26.79
CA ILE A 298 13.51 -20.69 26.30
C ILE A 298 14.04 -19.59 27.23
N ALA A 299 14.19 -19.86 28.53
CA ALA A 299 14.72 -18.91 29.51
C ALA A 299 16.12 -18.40 29.14
N PHE A 300 17.00 -19.29 28.64
CA PHE A 300 18.35 -18.93 28.22
C PHE A 300 18.37 -18.17 26.89
N LEU A 301 17.44 -18.48 25.98
CA LEU A 301 17.31 -17.75 24.70
C LEU A 301 16.91 -16.27 24.90
N LYS A 302 16.15 -15.98 25.97
CA LYS A 302 15.74 -14.61 26.32
C LYS A 302 16.89 -13.78 26.88
N HIS A 303 17.85 -14.42 27.56
CA HIS A 303 18.98 -13.75 28.20
C HIS A 303 20.07 -13.32 27.20
N ASP A 304 20.27 -14.12 26.15
CA ASP A 304 21.27 -13.88 25.09
C ASP A 304 20.69 -13.11 23.88
N GLY A 305 19.49 -12.55 24.06
CA GLY A 305 18.65 -11.92 23.04
C GLY A 305 19.18 -10.59 22.53
N VAL A 306 20.33 -10.58 21.86
CA VAL A 306 20.84 -9.41 21.11
C VAL A 306 19.85 -9.01 19.98
N LEU A 307 19.02 -9.94 19.52
CA LEU A 307 17.86 -9.66 18.68
C LEU A 307 16.72 -9.09 19.52
N LYS A 308 16.28 -7.86 19.21
CA LYS A 308 15.04 -7.31 19.80
C LYS A 308 13.89 -8.29 19.53
N SER A 309 13.15 -8.65 20.57
CA SER A 309 11.91 -9.44 20.41
C SER A 309 11.04 -8.80 19.33
N LEU A 310 10.55 -9.60 18.39
CA LEU A 310 9.66 -9.13 17.32
C LEU A 310 8.40 -8.47 17.90
N LEU A 311 7.93 -8.97 19.05
CA LEU A 311 6.82 -8.39 19.79
C LEU A 311 7.18 -7.00 20.33
N ASN A 312 8.34 -6.85 21.00
CA ASN A 312 8.78 -5.56 21.53
C ASN A 312 9.02 -4.53 20.42
N ALA A 313 9.57 -4.99 19.28
CA ALA A 313 9.76 -4.14 18.11
C ALA A 313 8.42 -3.67 17.53
N HIS A 314 7.42 -4.54 17.48
CA HIS A 314 6.06 -4.16 17.11
C HIS A 314 5.45 -3.16 18.11
N THR A 315 5.53 -3.44 19.42
CA THR A 315 5.02 -2.54 20.47
C THR A 315 5.65 -1.15 20.36
N ARG A 316 6.96 -1.06 20.09
CA ARG A 316 7.60 0.23 19.86
C ARG A 316 7.06 0.95 18.62
N LEU A 317 6.85 0.22 17.52
CA LEU A 317 6.24 0.77 16.30
C LEU A 317 4.81 1.26 16.55
N SER A 318 4.04 0.59 17.41
CA SER A 318 2.68 1.01 17.75
C SER A 318 2.63 2.27 18.60
N HIS A 319 3.55 2.41 19.57
CA HIS A 319 3.61 3.61 20.41
C HIS A 319 3.93 4.88 19.60
N ASN A 320 4.72 4.76 18.53
CA ASN A 320 5.07 5.89 17.66
C ASN A 320 3.88 6.46 16.84
N TYR A 321 2.74 5.77 16.78
CA TYR A 321 1.55 6.18 16.02
C TYR A 321 0.32 6.50 16.89
N ILE A 322 0.42 6.36 18.22
CA ILE A 322 -0.70 6.58 19.17
C ILE A 322 -0.68 7.99 19.77
N TYR A 323 0.17 8.90 19.29
CA TYR A 323 0.17 10.32 19.65
C TYR A 323 -0.43 11.18 18.54
#